data_AF-A0A7V9UTC2-F1
#
_entry.id   AF-A0A7V9UTC2-F1
#
_cell.length_a   1.000
_cell.length_b   1.000
_cell.length_c   1.000
_cell.angle_alpha   90.00
_cell.angle_beta   90.00
_cell.angle_gamma   90.00
#
_symmetry.space_group_name_H-M   'P 1'
#
loop_
_entity.id
_entity.type
_entity.pdbx_description
1 polymer ?
#
loop_
_entity_poly.entity_id
_entity_poly.type
_entity_poly.pdbx_seq_one_letter_code
_entity_poly.pdbx_strand_id
1 'polypeptide(L)'
;MINVNETHDKNLKSWIESANASDTDFPIQNLPFCVFTRSCTYENIRIGVAIGDFVLDIYSCYECCLFDDESFSIAVSADNYCLDHSMMKKNKDLQSAFRRRLVEILSETADEETQKNVQRNLIPMEEAQFYLPAHIGDYTDFYCSIFHAANVGSMFRPDNPLLPNYKYVPIGYHGRASSIVISGTEITRPKGQNRSDAEKPPEYAACKNLDYEMEVGFFVGKCTESG
;
A
#
# COMPACT_ATOMS: atom_id res chain seq x y z
N MET A 1 -4.01 15.33 13.83
CA MET A 1 -5.00 15.15 12.76
C MET A 1 -4.29 15.24 11.42
N ILE A 2 -4.66 14.42 10.43
CA ILE A 2 -4.26 14.67 9.04
C ILE A 2 -5.07 15.90 8.63
N ASN A 3 -4.40 17.03 8.41
CA ASN A 3 -5.08 18.21 7.91
C ASN A 3 -5.15 18.05 6.39
N VAL A 4 -6.37 17.98 5.88
CA VAL A 4 -6.63 18.16 4.45
C VAL A 4 -6.02 19.50 4.04
N ASN A 5 -5.25 19.48 2.96
CA ASN A 5 -4.58 20.66 2.41
C ASN A 5 -4.90 20.78 0.91
N GLU A 6 -4.30 21.76 0.23
CA GLU A 6 -4.55 22.07 -1.18
C GLU A 6 -4.35 20.88 -2.11
N THR A 7 -3.47 19.92 -1.78
CA THR A 7 -3.22 18.71 -2.58
C THR A 7 -4.39 17.72 -2.63
N HIS A 8 -5.48 18.01 -1.92
CA HIS A 8 -6.70 17.20 -1.86
C HIS A 8 -7.90 17.91 -2.50
N ASP A 9 -7.71 19.08 -3.12
CA ASP A 9 -8.78 19.76 -3.83
C ASP A 9 -9.26 18.88 -5.00
N LYS A 10 -10.55 18.52 -4.97
CA LYS A 10 -11.22 17.70 -5.98
C LYS A 10 -11.21 18.32 -7.38
N ASN A 11 -10.95 19.63 -7.49
CA ASN A 11 -10.91 20.33 -8.77
C ASN A 11 -9.51 20.35 -9.38
N LEU A 12 -8.46 19.89 -8.67
CA LEU A 12 -7.13 19.77 -9.26
C LEU A 12 -7.15 18.79 -10.44
N LYS A 13 -6.43 19.19 -11.49
CA LYS A 13 -6.25 18.40 -12.71
C LYS A 13 -4.77 18.24 -13.00
N SER A 14 -4.44 17.11 -13.63
CA SER A 14 -3.09 16.86 -14.12
C SER A 14 -3.00 17.19 -15.60
N TRP A 15 -1.82 17.55 -16.09
CA TRP A 15 -1.55 17.54 -17.54
C TRP A 15 -1.43 16.11 -18.10
N ILE A 16 -1.34 15.08 -17.23
CA ILE A 16 -1.46 13.67 -17.62
C ILE A 16 -2.94 13.34 -17.79
N GLU A 17 -3.40 13.24 -19.03
CA GLU A 17 -4.82 13.09 -19.36
C GLU A 17 -5.50 11.86 -18.71
N SER A 18 -4.81 10.71 -18.66
CA SER A 18 -5.39 9.50 -18.04
C SER A 18 -5.62 9.64 -16.53
N ALA A 19 -4.92 10.56 -15.85
CA ALA A 19 -5.17 10.86 -14.44
C ALA A 19 -6.45 11.70 -14.22
N ASN A 20 -7.05 12.23 -15.29
CA ASN A 20 -8.28 13.01 -15.23
C ASN A 20 -9.53 12.19 -15.57
N ALA A 21 -9.37 10.92 -15.97
CA ALA A 21 -10.47 10.02 -16.29
C ALA A 21 -11.38 9.80 -15.08
N SER A 22 -12.68 9.64 -15.30
CA SER A 22 -13.67 9.53 -14.21
C SER A 22 -13.58 8.22 -13.42
N ASP A 23 -12.97 7.20 -14.02
CA ASP A 23 -12.83 5.83 -13.51
C ASP A 23 -11.38 5.49 -13.13
N THR A 24 -10.47 6.46 -13.16
CA THR A 24 -9.09 6.22 -12.71
C THR A 24 -9.01 6.10 -11.19
N ASP A 25 -8.29 5.09 -10.72
CA ASP A 25 -7.91 4.95 -9.31
C ASP A 25 -6.75 5.88 -8.95
N PHE A 26 -6.04 6.45 -9.94
CA PHE A 26 -4.80 7.20 -9.74
C PHE A 26 -4.90 8.66 -10.20
N PRO A 27 -5.88 9.45 -9.71
CA PRO A 27 -5.92 10.87 -10.02
C PRO A 27 -4.82 11.62 -9.26
N ILE A 28 -4.59 12.89 -9.59
CA ILE A 28 -3.59 13.74 -8.91
C ILE A 28 -3.85 13.90 -7.40
N GLN A 29 -5.07 13.66 -6.94
CA GLN A 29 -5.44 13.64 -5.52
C GLN A 29 -5.01 12.36 -4.80
N ASN A 30 -4.67 11.27 -5.50
CA ASN A 30 -4.25 10.03 -4.85
C ASN A 30 -2.73 10.01 -4.64
N LEU A 31 -1.95 9.89 -5.73
CA LEU A 31 -0.48 9.79 -5.71
C LEU A 31 0.05 8.69 -4.76
N PRO A 32 -0.38 7.41 -4.90
CA PRO A 32 0.11 6.35 -4.05
C PRO A 32 1.51 5.93 -4.44
N PHE A 33 2.30 5.52 -3.45
CA PHE A 33 3.67 5.05 -3.65
C PHE A 33 3.69 3.57 -4.01
N CYS A 34 4.60 3.20 -4.89
CA CYS A 34 4.84 1.82 -5.28
C CYS A 34 6.33 1.51 -5.30
N VAL A 35 6.65 0.22 -5.22
CA VAL A 35 8.00 -0.32 -5.44
C VAL A 35 7.94 -1.15 -6.71
N PHE A 36 8.79 -0.85 -7.68
CA PHE A 36 8.71 -1.43 -9.02
C PHE A 36 10.07 -1.59 -9.69
N THR A 37 10.12 -2.37 -10.76
CA THR A 37 11.20 -2.40 -11.76
C THR A 37 10.61 -2.13 -13.14
N ARG A 38 11.44 -1.66 -14.07
CA ARG A 38 11.04 -1.59 -15.48
C ARG A 38 11.15 -2.97 -16.11
N SER A 39 10.06 -3.46 -16.68
CA SER A 39 9.98 -4.77 -17.32
C SER A 39 11.06 -4.92 -18.37
N CYS A 40 11.60 -6.13 -18.50
CA CYS A 40 12.65 -6.46 -19.47
C CYS A 40 13.96 -5.65 -19.35
N THR A 41 14.23 -5.04 -18.18
CA THR A 41 15.51 -4.39 -17.88
C THR A 41 16.24 -5.10 -16.73
N TYR A 42 17.55 -4.88 -16.61
CA TYR A 42 18.37 -5.31 -15.46
C TYR A 42 18.46 -4.21 -14.40
N GLU A 43 17.51 -3.29 -14.37
CA GLU A 43 17.55 -2.17 -13.44
C GLU A 43 17.29 -2.62 -11.99
N ASN A 44 17.82 -1.83 -11.06
CA ASN A 44 17.53 -1.99 -9.65
C ASN A 44 16.04 -1.70 -9.39
N ILE A 45 15.52 -2.25 -8.28
CA ILE A 45 14.22 -1.86 -7.73
C ILE A 45 14.20 -0.34 -7.53
N ARG A 46 13.06 0.30 -7.78
CA ARG A 46 12.87 1.75 -7.66
C ARG A 46 11.60 2.07 -6.87
N ILE A 47 11.53 3.31 -6.39
CA ILE A 47 10.33 3.88 -5.79
C ILE A 47 9.64 4.75 -6.84
N GLY A 48 8.34 4.52 -7.01
CA GLY A 48 7.50 5.27 -7.94
C GLY A 48 6.25 5.83 -7.29
N VAL A 49 5.57 6.72 -8.02
CA VAL A 49 4.25 7.26 -7.67
C VAL A 49 3.31 7.01 -8.83
N ALA A 50 2.17 6.35 -8.59
CA ALA A 50 1.18 6.11 -9.64
C ALA A 50 0.40 7.39 -9.96
N ILE A 51 0.18 7.64 -11.26
CA ILE A 51 -0.59 8.77 -11.78
C ILE A 51 -1.20 8.41 -13.14
N GLY A 52 -2.53 8.35 -13.22
CA GLY A 52 -3.24 7.80 -14.37
C GLY A 52 -2.76 6.38 -14.70
N ASP A 53 -2.42 6.15 -15.97
CA ASP A 53 -1.90 4.87 -16.47
C ASP A 53 -0.37 4.74 -16.34
N PHE A 54 0.27 5.60 -15.55
CA PHE A 54 1.72 5.70 -15.46
C PHE A 54 2.24 5.57 -14.04
N VAL A 55 3.51 5.23 -13.94
CA VAL A 55 4.32 5.32 -12.73
C VAL A 55 5.40 6.38 -12.95
N LEU A 56 5.44 7.39 -12.09
CA LEU A 56 6.50 8.39 -12.06
C LEU A 56 7.71 7.85 -11.30
N ASP A 57 8.86 7.72 -11.96
CA ASP A 57 10.12 7.31 -11.34
C ASP A 57 10.73 8.44 -10.52
N ILE A 58 10.75 8.27 -9.19
CA ILE A 58 11.26 9.32 -8.30
C ILE A 58 12.77 9.50 -8.43
N TYR A 59 13.51 8.42 -8.70
CA TYR A 59 14.96 8.50 -8.88
C TYR A 59 15.31 9.26 -10.16
N SER A 60 14.69 8.91 -11.29
CA SER A 60 14.98 9.60 -12.56
C SER A 60 14.51 11.04 -12.56
N CYS A 61 13.44 11.37 -11.82
CA CYS A 61 13.04 12.75 -11.59
C CYS A 61 14.10 13.56 -10.82
N TYR A 62 14.74 12.96 -9.82
CA TYR A 62 15.85 13.59 -9.10
C TYR A 62 17.05 13.84 -10.02
N GLU A 63 17.41 12.87 -10.87
CA GLU A 63 18.48 13.05 -11.87
C GLU A 63 18.19 14.19 -12.87
N CYS A 64 16.92 14.48 -13.12
CA CYS A 64 16.48 15.60 -13.96
C CYS A 64 16.27 16.92 -13.19
N CYS A 65 16.72 17.02 -11.95
CA CYS A 65 16.56 18.19 -11.07
C CYS A 65 15.09 18.60 -10.82
N LEU A 66 14.14 17.66 -10.93
CA LEU A 66 12.73 17.92 -10.58
C LEU A 66 12.49 17.91 -9.08
N PHE A 67 13.37 17.24 -8.32
CA PHE A 67 13.41 17.24 -6.87
C PHE A 67 14.76 17.77 -6.39
N ASP A 68 14.75 18.57 -5.33
CA ASP A 68 15.98 18.93 -4.61
C ASP A 68 16.44 17.78 -3.70
N ASP A 69 17.67 17.89 -3.18
CA ASP A 69 18.26 16.88 -2.29
C ASP A 69 17.38 16.62 -1.06
N GLU A 70 16.74 17.67 -0.52
CA GLU A 70 15.85 17.54 0.63
C GLU A 70 14.64 16.68 0.27
N SER A 71 13.93 16.99 -0.80
CA SER A 71 12.77 16.26 -1.30
C SER A 71 13.10 14.82 -1.67
N PHE A 72 14.23 14.60 -2.35
CA PHE A 72 14.67 13.27 -2.74
C PHE A 72 14.98 12.39 -1.52
N SER A 73 15.64 12.95 -0.49
CA SER A 73 15.96 12.24 0.75
C SER A 73 14.72 11.80 1.56
N ILE A 74 13.54 12.34 1.25
CA ILE A 74 12.27 11.95 1.85
C ILE A 74 11.77 10.65 1.23
N ALA A 75 11.83 10.55 -0.10
CA ALA A 75 11.27 9.43 -0.84
C ALA A 75 12.22 8.23 -0.94
N VAL A 76 13.54 8.46 -1.01
CA VAL A 76 14.54 7.41 -1.20
C VAL A 76 15.56 7.45 -0.07
N SER A 77 15.95 6.27 0.44
CA SER A 77 17.06 6.09 1.37
C SER A 77 18.22 5.41 0.64
N ALA A 78 19.45 5.81 0.95
CA ALA A 78 20.66 5.35 0.26
C ALA A 78 20.84 3.81 0.27
N ASP A 79 20.26 3.14 1.26
CA ASP A 79 20.54 1.73 1.52
C ASP A 79 19.43 0.76 1.06
N ASN A 80 18.23 1.24 0.70
CA ASN A 80 17.11 0.35 0.35
C ASN A 80 16.02 1.03 -0.48
N TYR A 81 15.60 0.38 -1.57
CA TYR A 81 14.43 0.74 -2.37
C TYR A 81 13.13 0.16 -1.80
N CYS A 82 12.88 0.42 -0.51
CA CYS A 82 11.65 0.04 0.19
C CYS A 82 11.14 1.21 1.05
N LEU A 83 9.82 1.41 1.10
CA LEU A 83 9.23 2.61 1.69
C LEU A 83 9.41 2.71 3.21
N ASP A 84 9.62 1.57 3.89
CA ASP A 84 9.79 1.47 5.34
C ASP A 84 11.10 2.10 5.85
N HIS A 85 12.09 2.26 4.98
CA HIS A 85 13.37 2.91 5.31
C HIS A 85 13.46 4.36 4.82
N SER A 86 12.49 4.83 4.03
CA SER A 86 12.45 6.18 3.50
C SER A 86 11.25 6.96 4.05
N MET A 87 10.21 7.13 3.24
CA MET A 87 9.12 8.05 3.48
C MET A 87 8.36 7.71 4.77
N MET A 88 8.17 6.43 5.09
CA MET A 88 7.42 5.99 6.26
C MET A 88 8.03 6.49 7.58
N LYS A 89 9.36 6.66 7.64
CA LYS A 89 10.07 7.14 8.83
C LYS A 89 10.17 8.65 8.95
N LYS A 90 9.87 9.40 7.87
CA LYS A 90 9.96 10.87 7.88
C LYS A 90 8.80 11.49 8.66
N ASN A 91 9.02 12.70 9.16
CA ASN A 91 7.94 13.45 9.80
C ASN A 91 6.88 13.87 8.77
N LYS A 92 5.71 14.25 9.27
CA LYS A 92 4.55 14.57 8.43
C LYS A 92 4.75 15.83 7.58
N ASP A 93 5.52 16.80 8.06
CA ASP A 93 5.75 18.06 7.35
C ASP A 93 6.59 17.82 6.10
N LEU A 94 7.61 16.96 6.21
CA LEU A 94 8.42 16.49 5.08
C LEU A 94 7.58 15.68 4.09
N GLN A 95 6.79 14.72 4.56
CA GLN A 95 5.87 13.97 3.69
C GLN A 95 4.89 14.89 2.94
N SER A 96 4.35 15.89 3.64
CA SER A 96 3.46 16.90 3.06
C SER A 96 4.17 17.80 2.06
N ALA A 97 5.41 18.21 2.32
CA ALA A 97 6.23 18.98 1.38
C ALA A 97 6.53 18.20 0.10
N PHE A 98 6.92 16.93 0.23
CA PHE A 98 7.16 16.05 -0.91
C PHE A 98 5.90 15.86 -1.76
N ARG A 99 4.75 15.64 -1.12
CA ARG A 99 3.46 15.55 -1.82
C ARG A 99 3.08 16.85 -2.53
N ARG A 100 3.32 18.02 -1.93
CA ARG A 100 3.09 19.32 -2.58
C ARG A 100 3.95 19.45 -3.83
N ARG A 101 5.23 19.08 -3.74
CA ARG A 101 6.12 19.08 -4.90
C ARG A 101 5.64 18.16 -6.02
N LEU A 102 5.17 16.96 -5.69
CA LEU A 102 4.55 16.06 -6.68
C LEU A 102 3.35 16.70 -7.38
N VAL A 103 2.45 17.31 -6.61
CA VAL A 103 1.27 18.00 -7.19
C VAL A 103 1.70 19.17 -8.06
N GLU A 104 2.69 19.98 -7.65
CA GLU A 104 3.20 21.09 -8.45
C GLU A 104 3.69 20.65 -9.82
N ILE A 105 4.49 19.58 -9.90
CA ILE A 105 5.06 19.11 -11.18
C ILE A 105 4.05 18.32 -12.04
N LEU A 106 2.99 17.78 -11.42
CA LEU A 106 1.95 17.01 -12.10
C LEU A 106 0.70 17.83 -12.44
N SER A 107 0.52 19.01 -11.84
CA SER A 107 -0.63 19.89 -12.05
C SER A 107 -0.67 20.45 -13.47
N GLU A 108 -1.86 20.60 -14.07
CA GLU A 108 -2.05 21.24 -15.37
C GLU A 108 -1.41 22.64 -15.49
N THR A 109 -1.17 23.29 -14.35
CA THR A 109 -0.53 24.61 -14.24
C THR A 109 1.00 24.57 -14.28
N ALA A 110 1.63 23.39 -14.33
CA ALA A 110 3.08 23.25 -14.46
C ALA A 110 3.55 23.82 -15.79
N ASP A 111 4.74 24.45 -15.82
CA ASP A 111 5.30 24.99 -17.06
C ASP A 111 5.73 23.88 -18.05
N GLU A 112 5.80 24.21 -19.33
CA GLU A 112 6.08 23.24 -20.41
C GLU A 112 7.42 22.52 -20.25
N GLU A 113 8.44 23.18 -19.68
CA GLU A 113 9.75 22.57 -19.46
C GLU A 113 9.67 21.51 -18.36
N THR A 114 9.02 21.83 -17.24
CA THR A 114 8.71 20.87 -16.17
C THR A 114 7.92 19.68 -16.72
N GLN A 115 6.84 19.91 -17.47
CA GLN A 115 6.03 18.82 -18.05
C GLN A 115 6.87 17.90 -18.94
N LYS A 116 7.69 18.47 -19.83
CA LYS A 116 8.56 17.71 -20.72
C LYS A 116 9.61 16.88 -19.96
N ASN A 117 10.16 17.43 -18.88
CA ASN A 117 11.12 16.72 -18.04
C ASN A 117 10.43 15.59 -17.27
N VAL A 118 9.24 15.82 -16.70
CA VAL A 118 8.47 14.77 -16.01
C VAL A 118 8.05 13.67 -16.99
N GLN A 119 7.62 14.02 -18.20
CA GLN A 119 7.17 13.05 -19.22
C GLN A 119 8.22 11.99 -19.56
N ARG A 120 9.51 12.34 -19.55
CA ARG A 120 10.63 11.41 -19.79
C ARG A 120 10.82 10.37 -18.67
N ASN A 121 10.24 10.64 -17.51
CA ASN A 121 10.35 9.84 -16.29
C ASN A 121 9.06 9.08 -15.97
N LEU A 122 8.06 9.12 -16.86
CA LEU A 122 6.85 8.32 -16.77
C LEU A 122 7.08 6.96 -17.42
N ILE A 123 6.78 5.89 -16.67
CA ILE A 123 6.76 4.53 -17.18
C ILE A 123 5.29 4.10 -17.34
N PRO A 124 4.87 3.58 -18.50
CA PRO A 124 3.56 2.96 -18.63
C PRO A 124 3.38 1.87 -17.57
N MET A 125 2.24 1.85 -16.88
CA MET A 125 2.02 0.92 -15.78
C MET A 125 2.10 -0.55 -16.21
N GLU A 126 1.76 -0.85 -17.46
CA GLU A 126 1.90 -2.17 -18.09
C GLU A 126 3.36 -2.61 -18.30
N GLU A 127 4.29 -1.66 -18.36
CA GLU A 127 5.73 -1.91 -18.45
C GLU A 127 6.38 -1.99 -17.05
N ALA A 128 5.63 -1.80 -15.96
CA ALA A 128 6.15 -1.89 -14.61
C ALA A 128 5.87 -3.28 -13.98
N GLN A 129 6.89 -3.86 -13.35
CA GLN A 129 6.73 -5.01 -12.47
C GLN A 129 6.72 -4.54 -11.01
N PHE A 130 5.63 -4.80 -10.28
CA PHE A 130 5.45 -4.34 -8.90
C PHE A 130 5.91 -5.37 -7.85
N TYR A 131 6.35 -4.85 -6.70
CA TYR A 131 6.79 -5.63 -5.55
C TYR A 131 6.08 -5.16 -4.28
N LEU A 132 6.28 -5.87 -3.18
CA LEU A 132 5.81 -5.42 -1.87
C LEU A 132 6.39 -4.02 -1.56
N PRO A 133 5.57 -3.09 -1.06
CA PRO A 133 6.00 -1.71 -0.86
C PRO A 133 6.96 -1.51 0.33
N ALA A 134 7.09 -2.50 1.20
CA ALA A 134 7.90 -2.43 2.42
C ALA A 134 8.39 -3.83 2.85
N HIS A 135 9.48 -3.85 3.62
CA HIS A 135 9.84 -5.04 4.39
C HIS A 135 8.91 -5.15 5.61
N ILE A 136 8.17 -6.24 5.70
CA ILE A 136 7.21 -6.45 6.78
C ILE A 136 7.89 -7.26 7.89
N GLY A 137 8.27 -6.57 8.97
CA GLY A 137 8.84 -7.21 10.16
C GLY A 137 7.77 -8.03 10.90
N ASP A 138 6.73 -7.33 11.37
CA ASP A 138 5.59 -7.91 12.07
C ASP A 138 4.28 -7.60 11.32
N TYR A 139 3.35 -8.54 11.39
CA TYR A 139 1.99 -8.40 10.87
C TYR A 139 1.00 -8.74 11.99
N THR A 140 0.05 -7.85 12.22
CA THR A 140 -1.03 -8.03 13.20
C THR A 140 -2.34 -7.92 12.46
N ASP A 141 -3.19 -8.93 12.63
CA ASP A 141 -4.56 -8.92 12.15
C ASP A 141 -5.52 -8.62 13.31
N PHE A 142 -6.50 -7.75 13.05
CA PHE A 142 -7.46 -7.26 14.02
C PHE A 142 -8.88 -7.70 13.68
N TYR A 143 -9.64 -8.00 14.72
CA TYR A 143 -11.01 -8.48 14.62
C TYR A 143 -12.06 -7.36 14.79
N CYS A 144 -11.91 -6.25 14.07
CA CYS A 144 -12.60 -4.99 14.37
C CYS A 144 -13.98 -4.79 13.70
N SER A 145 -14.42 -5.69 12.81
CA SER A 145 -15.75 -5.58 12.19
C SER A 145 -16.81 -6.25 13.05
N ILE A 146 -17.68 -5.45 13.69
CA ILE A 146 -18.74 -5.98 14.57
C ILE A 146 -19.73 -6.87 13.82
N PHE A 147 -20.02 -6.58 12.55
CA PHE A 147 -20.91 -7.39 11.73
C PHE A 147 -20.28 -8.73 11.39
N HIS A 148 -19.00 -8.75 11.02
CA HIS A 148 -18.26 -9.99 10.82
C HIS A 148 -18.23 -10.81 12.13
N ALA A 149 -17.88 -10.18 13.25
CA ALA A 149 -17.83 -10.82 14.56
C ALA A 149 -19.17 -11.40 15.02
N ALA A 150 -20.27 -10.68 14.78
CA ALA A 150 -21.61 -11.14 15.10
C ALA A 150 -22.03 -12.31 14.19
N ASN A 151 -21.75 -12.23 12.89
CA ASN A 151 -22.08 -13.29 11.93
C ASN A 151 -21.35 -14.59 12.27
N VAL A 152 -20.02 -14.56 12.42
CA VAL A 152 -19.23 -15.73 12.84
C VAL A 152 -19.70 -16.22 14.20
N GLY A 153 -19.85 -15.31 15.17
CA GLY A 153 -20.31 -15.63 16.52
C GLY A 153 -21.65 -16.37 16.54
N SER A 154 -22.61 -15.95 15.70
CA SER A 154 -23.96 -16.54 15.64
C SER A 154 -23.98 -18.00 15.17
N MET A 155 -22.99 -18.41 14.36
CA MET A 155 -22.85 -19.79 13.91
C MET A 155 -22.46 -20.75 15.05
N PHE A 156 -21.85 -20.23 16.12
CA PHE A 156 -21.42 -21.02 17.28
C PHE A 156 -22.25 -20.73 18.55
N ARG A 157 -22.72 -19.50 18.72
CA ARG A 157 -23.41 -18.96 19.90
C ARG A 157 -24.54 -18.02 19.44
N PRO A 158 -25.65 -18.56 18.92
CA PRO A 158 -26.71 -17.74 18.30
C PRO A 158 -27.30 -16.70 19.26
N ASP A 159 -27.44 -17.04 20.55
CA ASP A 159 -28.04 -16.14 21.54
C ASP A 159 -27.07 -15.05 22.05
N ASN A 160 -25.76 -15.31 21.98
CA ASN A 160 -24.72 -14.41 22.48
C ASN A 160 -23.50 -14.45 21.53
N PRO A 161 -23.61 -13.85 20.33
CA PRO A 161 -22.62 -14.04 19.28
C PRO A 161 -21.27 -13.38 19.62
N LEU A 162 -21.30 -12.22 20.27
CA LEU A 162 -20.10 -11.48 20.67
C LEU A 162 -19.56 -11.97 22.03
N LEU A 163 -18.25 -12.18 22.10
CA LEU A 163 -17.58 -12.45 23.38
C LEU A 163 -17.57 -11.19 24.27
N PRO A 164 -17.55 -11.34 25.61
CA PRO A 164 -17.66 -10.20 26.53
C PRO A 164 -16.59 -9.12 26.34
N ASN A 165 -15.37 -9.50 25.92
CA ASN A 165 -14.25 -8.58 25.74
C ASN A 165 -14.32 -7.74 24.45
N TYR A 166 -15.11 -8.14 23.46
CA TYR A 166 -15.10 -7.56 22.11
C TYR A 166 -15.29 -6.03 22.10
N LYS A 167 -16.17 -5.52 22.96
CA LYS A 167 -16.50 -4.08 23.02
C LYS A 167 -15.48 -3.25 23.81
N TYR A 168 -14.50 -3.88 24.45
CA TYR A 168 -13.60 -3.23 25.39
C TYR A 168 -12.14 -3.22 24.94
N VAL A 169 -11.76 -4.14 24.04
CA VAL A 169 -10.41 -4.20 23.47
C VAL A 169 -10.51 -4.55 21.98
N PRO A 170 -9.74 -3.90 21.10
CA PRO A 170 -9.61 -4.34 19.72
C PRO A 170 -8.83 -5.65 19.70
N ILE A 171 -9.56 -6.77 19.72
CA ILE A 171 -8.97 -8.11 19.71
C ILE A 171 -8.14 -8.23 18.42
N GLY A 172 -6.93 -8.75 18.54
CA GLY A 172 -6.05 -9.02 17.42
C GLY A 172 -5.04 -10.09 17.78
N TYR A 173 -4.33 -10.57 16.76
CA TYR A 173 -3.34 -11.64 16.90
C TYR A 173 -2.18 -11.41 15.92
N HIS A 174 -1.03 -11.99 16.24
CA HIS A 174 0.12 -11.96 15.33
C HIS A 174 -0.14 -12.87 14.14
N GLY A 175 -0.17 -12.28 12.95
CA GLY A 175 -0.19 -13.00 11.69
C GLY A 175 1.22 -13.43 11.25
N ARG A 176 1.32 -13.99 10.05
CA ARG A 176 2.60 -14.45 9.49
C ARG A 176 3.12 -13.52 8.41
N ALA A 177 4.08 -12.66 8.76
CA ALA A 177 4.68 -11.71 7.83
C ALA A 177 5.33 -12.37 6.59
N SER A 178 5.97 -13.53 6.77
CA SER A 178 6.69 -14.24 5.68
C SER A 178 5.79 -14.76 4.55
N SER A 179 4.47 -14.75 4.73
CA SER A 179 3.50 -15.23 3.73
C SER A 179 2.63 -14.10 3.16
N ILE A 180 2.95 -12.83 3.46
CA ILE A 180 2.33 -11.69 2.77
C ILE A 180 2.98 -11.60 1.40
N VAL A 181 2.14 -11.59 0.36
CA VAL A 181 2.56 -11.59 -1.04
C VAL A 181 1.86 -10.47 -1.80
N ILE A 182 2.48 -10.02 -2.89
CA ILE A 182 1.91 -8.98 -3.76
C ILE A 182 0.69 -9.53 -4.52
N SER A 183 -0.22 -8.64 -4.90
CA SER A 183 -1.38 -8.98 -5.74
C SER A 183 -0.96 -9.73 -7.01
N GLY A 184 -1.80 -10.69 -7.44
CA GLY A 184 -1.52 -11.56 -8.60
C GLY A 184 -0.67 -12.80 -8.28
N THR A 185 -0.11 -12.92 -7.07
CA THR A 185 0.60 -14.14 -6.65
C THR A 185 -0.36 -15.32 -6.50
N GLU A 186 -0.06 -16.45 -7.13
CA GLU A 186 -0.88 -17.66 -7.01
C GLU A 186 -0.79 -18.25 -5.59
N ILE A 187 -1.94 -18.58 -5.00
CA ILE A 187 -2.01 -19.20 -3.66
C ILE A 187 -2.33 -20.69 -3.80
N THR A 188 -1.40 -21.54 -3.37
CA THR A 188 -1.60 -23.00 -3.39
C THR A 188 -2.57 -23.43 -2.29
N ARG A 189 -3.58 -24.24 -2.63
CA ARG A 189 -4.52 -24.80 -1.64
C ARG A 189 -3.74 -25.57 -0.56
N PRO A 190 -3.87 -25.18 0.73
CA PRO A 190 -3.09 -25.81 1.79
C PRO A 190 -3.57 -27.23 2.08
N LYS A 191 -2.65 -28.06 2.55
CA LYS A 191 -2.93 -29.35 3.18
C LYS A 191 -2.64 -29.25 4.67
N GLY A 192 -3.42 -29.94 5.49
CA GLY A 192 -3.27 -29.89 6.94
C GLY A 192 -4.15 -30.93 7.63
N GLN A 193 -4.15 -30.87 8.96
CA GLN A 193 -5.03 -31.69 9.77
C GLN A 193 -6.47 -31.15 9.70
N ASN A 194 -7.42 -32.03 9.39
CA ASN A 194 -8.84 -31.72 9.38
C ASN A 194 -9.59 -32.73 10.26
N ARG A 195 -10.49 -32.24 11.12
CA ARG A 195 -11.37 -33.08 11.94
C ARG A 195 -12.83 -32.78 11.60
N SER A 196 -13.30 -33.33 10.47
CA SER A 196 -14.69 -33.19 10.02
C SER A 196 -15.66 -34.00 10.89
N ASP A 197 -15.20 -35.12 11.44
CA ASP A 197 -15.97 -36.00 12.33
C ASP A 197 -15.44 -35.82 13.76
N ALA A 198 -16.27 -35.28 14.66
CA ALA A 198 -15.86 -34.95 16.02
C ALA A 198 -15.51 -36.19 16.86
N GLU A 199 -16.03 -37.36 16.47
CA GLU A 199 -15.84 -38.63 17.19
C GLU A 199 -14.63 -39.45 16.67
N LYS A 200 -13.89 -38.93 15.69
CA LYS A 200 -12.71 -39.60 15.10
C LYS A 200 -11.43 -38.77 15.22
N PRO A 201 -10.25 -39.43 15.14
CA PRO A 201 -8.98 -38.73 15.00
C PRO A 201 -8.94 -37.82 13.76
N PRO A 202 -8.16 -36.72 13.77
CA PRO A 202 -7.98 -35.86 12.60
C PRO A 202 -7.26 -36.59 11.47
N GLU A 203 -7.57 -36.19 10.23
CA GLU A 203 -6.96 -36.72 9.01
C GLU A 203 -6.08 -35.64 8.35
N TYR A 204 -4.99 -36.06 7.69
CA TYR A 204 -4.19 -35.16 6.86
C TYR A 204 -4.73 -35.14 5.43
N ALA A 205 -5.25 -33.99 4.99
CA ALA A 205 -5.87 -33.84 3.67
C ALA A 205 -5.76 -32.40 3.15
N ALA A 206 -6.14 -32.18 1.89
CA ALA A 206 -6.32 -30.83 1.37
C ALA A 206 -7.47 -30.11 2.09
N CYS A 207 -7.34 -28.80 2.29
CA CYS A 207 -8.38 -28.00 2.90
C CYS A 207 -9.69 -28.06 2.09
N LYS A 208 -10.79 -28.40 2.77
CA LYS A 208 -12.13 -28.50 2.19
C LYS A 208 -12.83 -27.15 2.06
N ASN A 209 -12.62 -26.26 3.05
CA ASN A 209 -13.27 -24.94 3.14
C ASN A 209 -12.19 -23.86 3.03
N LEU A 210 -11.72 -23.62 1.81
CA LEU A 210 -10.85 -22.48 1.54
C LEU A 210 -11.73 -21.24 1.37
N ASP A 211 -11.39 -20.17 2.07
CA ASP A 211 -12.18 -18.94 2.11
C ASP A 211 -11.27 -17.71 1.94
N TYR A 212 -11.87 -16.53 1.81
CA TYR A 212 -11.19 -15.25 1.80
C TYR A 212 -11.74 -14.31 2.88
N GLU A 213 -10.90 -13.40 3.35
CA GLU A 213 -11.31 -12.30 4.23
C GLU A 213 -11.00 -10.98 3.52
N MET A 214 -12.00 -10.10 3.44
CA MET A 214 -11.83 -8.76 2.88
C MET A 214 -11.40 -7.81 3.99
N GLU A 215 -10.19 -7.27 3.85
CA GLU A 215 -9.55 -6.44 4.87
C GLU A 215 -8.91 -5.19 4.27
N VAL A 216 -8.54 -4.27 5.16
CA VAL A 216 -7.66 -3.15 4.86
C VAL A 216 -6.48 -3.16 5.83
N GLY A 217 -5.27 -3.06 5.29
CA GLY A 217 -4.03 -2.94 6.07
C GLY A 217 -3.52 -1.50 6.09
N PHE A 218 -2.80 -1.14 7.14
CA PHE A 218 -2.04 0.11 7.19
C PHE A 218 -0.60 -0.18 7.62
N PHE A 219 0.35 0.55 7.03
CA PHE A 219 1.75 0.49 7.46
C PHE A 219 2.00 1.43 8.63
N VAL A 220 2.77 0.97 9.60
CA VAL A 220 3.24 1.79 10.71
C VAL A 220 4.43 2.62 10.24
N GLY A 221 4.32 3.94 10.29
CA GLY A 221 5.39 4.85 9.86
C GLY A 221 6.48 5.07 10.91
N LYS A 222 6.15 5.79 11.98
CA LYS A 222 7.08 6.10 13.08
C LYS A 222 6.93 5.07 14.20
N CYS A 223 8.04 4.47 14.61
CA CYS A 223 8.08 3.59 15.79
C CYS A 223 7.78 4.36 17.08
N THR A 224 7.22 3.66 18.07
CA THR A 224 7.10 4.14 19.44
C THR A 224 8.31 3.73 20.26
N GLU A 225 8.65 4.51 21.28
CA GLU A 225 9.60 4.06 22.31
C GLU A 225 8.97 2.93 23.13
N SER A 226 9.81 2.09 23.75
CA SER A 226 9.31 1.18 24.78
C SER A 226 8.72 2.00 25.92
N GLY A 227 7.52 1.64 26.36
CA GLY A 227 6.91 2.20 27.57
C GLY A 227 7.66 1.79 28.84
#